data_AF-A0A8H3WZX2-F1
#
_entry.id   AF-A0A8H3WZX2-F1
#
_cell.length_a   1.000
_cell.length_b   1.000
_cell.length_c   1.000
_cell.angle_alpha   90.00
_cell.angle_beta   90.00
_cell.angle_gamma   90.00
#
_symmetry.space_group_name_H-M   'P 1'
#
loop_
_entity.id
_entity.type
_entity.pdbx_description
1 polymer ?
#
loop_
_entity_poly.entity_id
_entity_poly.type
_entity_poly.pdbx_seq_one_letter_code
_entity_poly.pdbx_strand_id
1 'polypeptide(L)'
;MDVSSLDFLDLYNKIDTAEDNLQRTTHDLIRCYYNFGQAIKQLFDHFRKSCNEDVSNARVNDRIRDQIAIQDKLTETNLRKRKERGKKVFRLFSNVGGIEAIERIKSFNATTLPPDDVDFVIARLNE
;
A
#
# COMPACT_ATOMS: atom_id res chain seq x y z
N MET A 1 18.93 31.68 19.49
CA MET A 1 19.55 30.35 19.36
C MET A 1 21.04 30.59 19.45
N ASP A 2 21.71 30.03 20.44
CA ASP A 2 23.16 30.17 20.58
C ASP A 2 23.82 29.28 19.52
N VAL A 3 24.68 29.84 18.69
CA VAL A 3 25.40 29.11 17.64
C VAL A 3 26.31 28.04 18.26
N SER A 4 26.74 28.23 19.51
CA SER A 4 27.58 27.27 20.24
C SER A 4 26.85 25.96 20.60
N SER A 5 25.51 25.94 20.51
CA SER A 5 24.69 24.75 20.77
C SER A 5 24.27 24.00 19.51
N LEU A 6 24.78 24.39 18.33
CA LEU A 6 24.48 23.70 17.07
C LEU A 6 25.37 22.48 16.92
N ASP A 7 24.78 21.30 17.11
CA ASP A 7 25.43 20.02 16.83
C ASP A 7 24.97 19.50 15.47
N PHE A 8 25.77 19.76 14.43
CA PHE A 8 25.46 19.33 13.07
C PHE A 8 25.52 17.81 12.89
N LEU A 9 26.29 17.08 13.71
CA LEU A 9 26.33 15.62 13.65
C LEU A 9 25.01 15.04 14.16
N ASP A 10 24.49 15.56 15.27
CA ASP A 10 23.16 15.19 15.78
C ASP A 10 22.06 15.51 14.76
N LEU A 11 22.09 16.70 14.15
CA LEU A 11 21.13 17.07 13.10
C LEU A 11 21.21 16.16 11.87
N TYR A 12 22.41 15.81 11.42
CA TYR A 12 22.63 14.89 10.31
C TYR A 12 22.09 13.48 10.64
N ASN A 13 22.44 12.94 11.81
CA ASN A 13 21.97 11.62 12.25
C ASN A 13 20.45 11.56 12.41
N LYS A 14 19.80 12.67 12.79
CA LYS A 14 18.34 12.79 12.82
C LYS A 14 17.71 12.71 11.42
N ILE A 15 18.38 13.26 10.40
CA ILE A 15 17.94 13.13 9.01
C ILE A 15 18.02 11.67 8.58
N ASP A 16 19.19 11.03 8.75
CA ASP A 16 19.37 9.61 8.39
C ASP A 16 18.32 8.71 9.07
N THR A 17 18.07 8.93 10.36
CA THR A 17 17.05 8.19 11.12
C THR A 17 15.63 8.43 10.58
N ALA A 18 15.31 9.66 10.17
CA ALA A 18 14.01 10.00 9.61
C ALA A 18 13.80 9.37 8.23
N GLU A 19 14.83 9.34 7.38
CA GLU A 19 14.80 8.68 6.07
C GLU A 19 14.60 7.17 6.22
N ASP A 20 15.33 6.53 7.14
CA ASP A 20 15.18 5.12 7.49
C ASP A 20 13.74 4.79 7.93
N ASN A 21 13.18 5.61 8.82
CA ASN A 21 11.82 5.41 9.32
C ASN A 21 10.76 5.62 8.22
N LEU A 22 11.00 6.57 7.33
CA LEU A 22 10.13 6.81 6.17
C LEU A 22 10.14 5.62 5.21
N GLN A 23 11.31 5.01 4.98
CA GLN A 23 11.42 3.79 4.19
C GLN A 23 10.64 2.64 4.83
N ARG A 24 10.86 2.36 6.12
CA ARG A 24 10.12 1.32 6.86
C ARG A 24 8.61 1.53 6.78
N THR A 25 8.15 2.76 7.04
CA THR A 25 6.73 3.13 6.97
C THR A 25 6.16 2.93 5.57
N THR A 26 6.94 3.26 4.53
CA THR A 26 6.52 3.08 3.13
C THR A 26 6.37 1.59 2.78
N HIS A 27 7.34 0.75 3.19
CA HIS A 27 7.27 -0.70 2.98
C HIS A 27 6.05 -1.31 3.68
N ASP A 28 5.81 -0.93 4.94
CA ASP A 28 4.67 -1.39 5.71
C ASP A 28 3.34 -0.99 5.06
N LEU A 29 3.25 0.24 4.54
CA LEU A 29 2.08 0.71 3.83
C LEU A 29 1.81 -0.11 2.56
N ILE A 30 2.84 -0.40 1.76
CA ILE A 30 2.71 -1.22 0.54
C ILE A 30 2.27 -2.64 0.92
N ARG A 31 2.88 -3.24 1.95
CA ARG A 31 2.50 -4.56 2.47
C ARG A 31 1.04 -4.60 2.92
N CYS A 32 0.57 -3.56 3.61
CA CYS A 32 -0.84 -3.44 4.01
C CYS A 32 -1.77 -3.41 2.79
N TYR A 33 -1.46 -2.63 1.75
CA TYR A 33 -2.26 -2.60 0.52
C TYR A 33 -2.23 -3.93 -0.23
N TYR A 34 -1.06 -4.59 -0.29
CA TYR A 34 -0.92 -5.91 -0.90
C TYR A 34 -1.83 -6.94 -0.21
N ASN A 35 -1.73 -7.04 1.12
CA ASN A 35 -2.54 -7.96 1.92
C ASN A 35 -4.03 -7.65 1.77
N PHE A 36 -4.42 -6.38 1.75
CA PHE A 36 -5.81 -5.97 1.55
C PHE A 36 -6.32 -6.39 0.16
N GLY A 37 -5.54 -6.17 -0.91
CA GLY A 37 -5.88 -6.64 -2.25
C GLY A 37 -5.95 -8.16 -2.36
N GLN A 38 -5.04 -8.88 -1.68
CA GLN A 38 -5.06 -10.35 -1.61
C GLN A 38 -6.34 -10.85 -0.95
N ALA A 39 -6.74 -10.28 0.19
CA ALA A 39 -7.97 -10.65 0.88
C ALA A 39 -9.22 -10.40 0.01
N ILE A 40 -9.25 -9.28 -0.73
CA ILE A 40 -10.32 -8.98 -1.70
C ILE A 40 -10.40 -10.08 -2.77
N LYS A 41 -9.25 -10.48 -3.34
CA LYS A 41 -9.19 -11.54 -4.36
C LYS A 41 -9.64 -12.89 -3.81
N GLN A 42 -9.17 -13.26 -2.63
CA GLN A 42 -9.57 -14.51 -1.97
C GLN A 42 -11.07 -14.57 -1.69
N LEU A 43 -11.66 -13.46 -1.24
CA LEU A 43 -13.10 -13.38 -1.01
C LEU A 43 -13.89 -13.45 -2.32
N PHE A 44 -13.41 -12.77 -3.37
CA PHE A 44 -14.00 -12.87 -4.70
C PHE A 44 -13.97 -14.30 -5.23
N ASP A 45 -12.82 -14.97 -5.14
CA ASP A 45 -12.65 -16.35 -5.60
C ASP A 45 -13.53 -17.33 -4.82
N HIS A 46 -13.71 -17.08 -3.52
CA HIS A 46 -14.65 -17.85 -2.72
C HIS A 46 -16.09 -17.73 -3.27
N PHE A 47 -16.57 -16.52 -3.53
CA PHE A 47 -17.92 -16.33 -4.07
C PHE A 47 -18.06 -16.81 -5.52
N ARG A 48 -16.99 -16.73 -6.33
CA ARG A 48 -16.99 -17.21 -7.71
C ARG A 48 -17.21 -18.72 -7.84
N LYS A 49 -16.99 -19.50 -6.78
CA LYS A 49 -17.30 -20.94 -6.76
C LYS A 49 -18.80 -21.23 -6.89
N SER A 50 -19.65 -20.29 -6.46
CA SER A 50 -21.12 -20.47 -6.39
C SER A 50 -21.93 -19.40 -7.10
N CYS A 51 -21.28 -18.34 -7.60
CA CYS A 51 -21.94 -17.17 -8.17
C CYS A 51 -21.26 -16.74 -9.49
N ASN A 52 -22.02 -16.05 -10.34
CA ASN A 52 -21.45 -15.36 -11.50
C ASN A 52 -20.63 -14.13 -11.06
N GLU A 53 -19.94 -13.50 -12.03
CA GLU A 53 -19.03 -12.39 -11.75
C GLU A 53 -19.67 -11.21 -11.01
N ASP A 54 -20.80 -10.74 -11.52
CA ASP A 54 -21.48 -9.56 -11.00
C ASP A 54 -21.95 -9.79 -9.57
N VAL A 55 -22.53 -10.97 -9.31
CA VAL A 55 -22.98 -11.36 -7.96
C VAL A 55 -21.80 -11.54 -7.02
N SER A 56 -20.68 -12.13 -7.46
CA SER A 56 -19.47 -12.23 -6.64
C SER A 56 -18.91 -10.85 -6.28
N ASN A 57 -18.86 -9.93 -7.24
CA ASN A 57 -18.40 -8.56 -7.01
C ASN A 57 -19.31 -7.80 -6.04
N ALA A 58 -20.64 -7.93 -6.18
CA ALA A 58 -21.60 -7.35 -5.26
C ALA A 58 -21.37 -7.85 -3.82
N ARG A 59 -21.27 -9.18 -3.63
CA ARG A 59 -21.05 -9.77 -2.30
C ARG A 59 -19.72 -9.38 -1.66
N VAL A 60 -18.65 -9.24 -2.45
CA VAL A 60 -17.37 -8.70 -1.95
C VAL A 60 -17.58 -7.27 -1.43
N ASN A 61 -18.24 -6.41 -2.21
CA ASN A 61 -18.48 -5.02 -1.82
C ASN A 61 -19.34 -4.92 -0.57
N ASP A 62 -20.42 -5.70 -0.48
CA ASP A 62 -21.31 -5.69 0.67
C ASP A 62 -20.56 -6.13 1.93
N ARG A 63 -19.81 -7.24 1.87
CA ARG A 63 -19.02 -7.69 3.03
C ARG A 63 -17.97 -6.68 3.49
N ILE A 64 -17.31 -6.01 2.55
CA ILE A 64 -16.34 -4.95 2.88
C ILE A 64 -17.05 -3.76 3.53
N ARG A 65 -18.19 -3.34 2.99
CA ARG A 65 -19.00 -2.25 3.56
C ARG A 65 -19.48 -2.61 4.96
N ASP A 66 -20.01 -3.80 5.18
CA ASP A 66 -20.52 -4.23 6.49
C ASP A 66 -19.44 -4.20 7.57
N GLN A 67 -18.21 -4.62 7.24
CA GLN A 67 -17.09 -4.61 8.19
C GLN A 67 -16.51 -3.22 8.44
N ILE A 68 -16.54 -2.33 7.43
CA ILE A 68 -15.91 -1.01 7.51
C ILE A 68 -16.90 0.07 7.96
N ALA A 69 -18.21 -0.09 7.70
CA ALA A 69 -19.25 0.82 8.18
C ALA A 69 -19.31 0.88 9.72
N ILE A 70 -18.75 -0.10 10.42
CA ILE A 70 -18.52 -0.08 11.86
C ILE A 70 -17.56 1.06 12.27
N GLN A 71 -16.70 1.53 11.35
CA GLN A 71 -15.82 2.68 11.55
C GLN A 71 -16.45 3.96 10.98
N ASP A 72 -17.30 4.58 11.79
CA ASP A 72 -18.17 5.76 11.60
C ASP A 72 -17.56 7.02 10.93
N LYS A 73 -16.30 6.98 10.48
CA LYS A 73 -15.53 8.11 9.93
C LYS A 73 -15.07 7.92 8.48
N LEU A 74 -15.38 6.80 7.83
CA LEU A 74 -14.89 6.53 6.47
C LEU A 74 -15.94 6.90 5.41
N THR A 75 -15.60 7.83 4.50
CA THR A 75 -16.45 8.13 3.34
C THR A 75 -16.40 6.99 2.32
N GLU A 76 -17.50 6.72 1.62
CA GLU A 76 -17.58 5.73 0.53
C GLU A 76 -16.50 6.00 -0.54
N THR A 77 -16.19 7.28 -0.79
CA THR A 77 -15.12 7.69 -1.70
C THR A 77 -13.74 7.22 -1.23
N ASN A 78 -13.42 7.37 0.06
CA ASN A 78 -12.14 6.92 0.61
C ASN A 78 -12.03 5.40 0.59
N LEU A 79 -13.11 4.70 0.91
CA LEU A 79 -13.18 3.24 0.82
C LEU A 79 -12.91 2.76 -0.60
N ARG A 80 -13.59 3.35 -1.58
CA ARG A 80 -13.39 3.03 -3.01
C ARG A 80 -11.93 3.22 -3.43
N LYS A 81 -11.32 4.36 -3.08
CA LYS A 81 -9.91 4.65 -3.41
C LYS A 81 -8.96 3.61 -2.80
N ARG A 82 -9.12 3.28 -1.52
CA ARG A 82 -8.27 2.27 -0.84
C ARG A 82 -8.44 0.87 -1.43
N LYS A 83 -9.67 0.47 -1.76
CA LYS A 83 -9.96 -0.82 -2.40
C LYS A 83 -9.27 -0.95 -3.75
N GLU A 84 -9.43 0.05 -4.61
CA GLU A 84 -8.80 0.03 -5.93
C GLU A 84 -7.27 0.08 -5.84
N ARG A 85 -6.71 0.86 -4.91
CA ARG A 85 -5.27 0.85 -4.65
C ARG A 85 -4.78 -0.51 -4.17
N GLY A 86 -5.47 -1.16 -3.23
CA GLY A 86 -5.13 -2.50 -2.75
C GLY A 86 -5.13 -3.53 -3.87
N LYS A 87 -6.18 -3.55 -4.72
CA LYS A 87 -6.24 -4.42 -5.90
C LYS A 87 -5.07 -4.20 -6.87
N LYS A 88 -4.73 -2.94 -7.17
CA LYS A 88 -3.60 -2.59 -8.04
C LYS A 88 -2.28 -3.09 -7.46
N VAL A 89 -1.98 -2.80 -6.19
CA VAL A 89 -0.75 -3.24 -5.50
C VAL A 89 -0.66 -4.75 -5.47
N PHE A 90 -1.75 -5.45 -5.12
CA PHE A 90 -1.77 -6.91 -5.12
C PHE A 90 -1.48 -7.49 -6.50
N ARG A 91 -2.15 -7.00 -7.55
CA ARG A 91 -1.92 -7.47 -8.93
C ARG A 91 -0.48 -7.24 -9.37
N LEU A 92 0.07 -6.07 -9.06
CA LEU A 92 1.44 -5.71 -9.41
C LEU A 92 2.44 -6.69 -8.79
N PHE A 93 2.46 -6.77 -7.46
CA PHE A 93 3.47 -7.54 -6.75
C PHE A 93 3.28 -9.05 -6.90
N SER A 94 2.04 -9.54 -7.02
CA SER A 94 1.80 -10.98 -7.26
C SER A 94 2.45 -11.48 -8.55
N ASN A 95 2.64 -10.60 -9.55
CA ASN A 95 3.28 -10.97 -10.81
C ASN A 95 4.81 -10.97 -10.76
N VAL A 96 5.42 -10.35 -9.73
CA VAL A 96 6.88 -10.11 -9.66
C VAL A 96 7.55 -10.73 -8.43
N GLY A 97 6.82 -11.52 -7.62
CA GLY A 97 7.38 -12.23 -6.46
C GLY A 97 6.65 -11.99 -5.14
N GLY A 98 5.49 -11.33 -5.15
CA GLY A 98 4.63 -11.11 -3.99
C GLY A 98 5.29 -10.25 -2.92
N ILE A 99 5.22 -10.69 -1.67
CA ILE A 99 5.76 -9.96 -0.51
C ILE A 99 7.29 -9.83 -0.60
N GLU A 100 8.00 -10.84 -1.09
CA GLU A 100 9.45 -10.79 -1.23
C GLU A 100 9.89 -9.67 -2.17
N ALA A 101 9.12 -9.41 -3.23
CA ALA A 101 9.38 -8.32 -4.15
C ALA A 101 9.18 -6.94 -3.50
N ILE A 102 8.27 -6.83 -2.52
CA ILE A 102 8.08 -5.59 -1.72
C ILE A 102 9.29 -5.36 -0.81
N GLU A 103 9.81 -6.42 -0.18
CA GLU A 103 10.97 -6.33 0.73
C GLU A 103 12.27 -5.94 0.02
N ARG A 104 12.40 -6.29 -1.27
CA ARG A 104 13.58 -5.98 -2.10
C ARG A 104 13.61 -4.56 -2.65
N ILE A 105 12.54 -3.78 -2.48
CA ILE A 105 12.51 -2.37 -2.89
C ILE A 105 13.58 -1.62 -2.09
N LYS A 106 14.68 -1.21 -2.74
CA LYS A 106 15.61 -0.24 -2.16
C LYS A 106 14.93 1.13 -2.13
N SER A 107 15.13 1.87 -1.05
CA SER A 107 14.47 3.13 -0.69
C SER A 107 13.89 3.92 -1.87
N PHE A 108 12.56 4.08 -1.89
CA PHE A 108 11.94 5.15 -2.68
C PHE A 108 12.39 6.47 -2.09
N ASN A 109 13.21 7.24 -2.81
CA ASN A 109 13.43 8.64 -2.46
C ASN A 109 12.04 9.30 -2.40
N ALA A 110 11.64 9.73 -1.21
CA ALA A 110 10.25 10.04 -0.85
C ALA A 110 9.60 11.20 -1.65
N THR A 111 10.34 11.80 -2.58
CA THR A 111 9.88 12.87 -3.47
C THR A 111 9.18 12.39 -4.74
N THR A 112 9.17 11.10 -5.08
CA THR A 112 8.58 10.64 -6.37
C THR A 112 7.82 9.33 -6.27
N LEU A 113 6.73 9.31 -5.50
CA LEU A 113 5.65 8.36 -5.75
C LEU A 113 4.43 9.16 -6.21
N PRO A 114 4.24 9.33 -7.53
CA PRO A 114 3.00 9.89 -8.05
C PRO A 114 1.85 9.00 -7.57
N PRO A 115 0.69 9.57 -7.20
CA PRO A 115 -0.43 8.82 -6.64
C PRO A 115 -0.96 7.67 -7.50
N ASP A 116 -0.58 7.58 -8.78
CA ASP A 116 -1.17 6.66 -9.75
C ASP A 116 -0.19 5.88 -10.63
N ASP A 117 1.13 6.01 -10.47
CA ASP A 117 2.07 5.49 -11.47
C ASP A 117 2.66 4.12 -11.09
N VAL A 118 1.93 3.07 -11.45
CA VAL A 118 2.36 1.67 -11.34
C VAL A 118 3.52 1.37 -12.30
N ASP A 119 3.61 2.07 -13.43
CA ASP A 119 4.68 1.89 -14.42
C ASP A 119 6.01 2.42 -13.90
N PHE A 120 5.99 3.49 -13.09
CA PHE A 120 7.17 3.97 -12.36
C PHE A 120 7.73 2.93 -11.38
N VAL A 121 6.86 2.18 -10.70
CA VAL A 121 7.28 1.10 -9.79
C VAL A 121 7.86 -0.09 -10.56
N ILE A 122 7.29 -0.44 -11.72
CA ILE A 122 7.79 -1.54 -12.58
C ILE A 122 9.15 -1.20 -13.20
N ALA A 123 9.33 0.03 -13.69
CA ALA A 123 10.57 0.44 -14.35
C ALA A 123 11.80 0.34 -13.44
N ARG A 124 11.63 0.56 -12.13
CA ARG A 124 12.73 0.54 -11.15
C ARG A 124 12.93 -0.77 -10.39
N LEU A 125 12.06 -1.77 -10.61
CA LEU A 125 12.29 -3.13 -10.12
C LEU A 125 13.24 -3.93 -11.02
N ASN A 126 13.54 -3.44 -12.22
CA ASN A 126 14.41 -4.07 -13.21
C ASN A 126 15.79 -3.38 -13.37
N GLU A 127 16.12 -2.42 -12.49
CA GLU A 127 17.48 -1.87 -12.32
C GLU A 127 18.26 -2.64 -11.25
#